data_AF-A0A2R7LBF5-F1
#
_entry.id   AF-A0A2R7LBF5-F1
#
_cell.length_a   1.000
_cell.length_b   1.000
_cell.length_c   1.000
_cell.angle_alpha   90.00
_cell.angle_beta   90.00
_cell.angle_gamma   90.00
#
_symmetry.space_group_name_H-M   'P 1'
#
loop_
_entity.id
_entity.type
_entity.pdbx_description
1 polymer ?
#
loop_
_entity_poly.entity_id
_entity_poly.type
_entity_poly.pdbx_seq_one_letter_code
_entity_poly.pdbx_strand_id
1 'polypeptide(L)' 'MQQILMGLFRIMPLLFGLGFLAPLLAQTLERLHWTAPFGLSPIVFGLLVGGLWGAFATIKGRWL' A
#
# COMPACT_ATOMS: atom_id res chain seq x y z
N MET A 1 -17.19 -8.59 -19.19
CA MET A 1 -15.79 -8.17 -19.35
C MET A 1 -15.57 -6.70 -19.01
N GLN A 2 -16.25 -5.74 -19.66
CA GLN A 2 -16.03 -4.31 -19.45
C GLN A 2 -16.25 -3.82 -18.00
N GLN A 3 -17.31 -4.28 -17.32
CA GLN A 3 -17.62 -3.89 -15.93
C GLN A 3 -16.56 -4.34 -14.92
N ILE A 4 -15.95 -5.52 -15.15
CA ILE A 4 -14.91 -6.07 -14.28
C ILE A 4 -13.63 -5.25 -14.40
N LEU A 5 -13.25 -4.90 -15.63
CA LEU A 5 -12.09 -4.04 -15.90
C LEU A 5 -12.26 -2.66 -15.24
N MET A 6 -13.43 -2.05 -15.37
CA MET A 6 -13.73 -0.77 -14.71
C MET A 6 -13.67 -0.86 -13.18
N GLY A 7 -14.19 -1.95 -12.60
CA GLY A 7 -14.08 -2.23 -11.17
C GLY A 7 -12.63 -2.38 -10.71
N LEU A 8 -11.81 -3.12 -11.48
CA LEU A 8 -10.38 -3.30 -11.21
C LEU A 8 -9.62 -1.97 -11.22
N PHE A 9 -9.84 -1.13 -12.23
CA PHE A 9 -9.21 0.19 -12.30
C PHE A 9 -9.60 1.09 -11.13
N ARG A 10 -10.82 0.96 -10.62
CA ARG A 10 -11.27 1.72 -9.45
C ARG A 10 -10.51 1.36 -8.18
N ILE A 11 -10.25 0.06 -7.94
CA ILE A 11 -9.53 -0.42 -6.74
C ILE A 11 -8.01 -0.54 -6.95
N MET A 12 -7.54 -0.27 -8.16
CA MET A 12 -6.12 -0.40 -8.52
C MET A 12 -5.18 0.35 -7.56
N PRO A 13 -5.49 1.56 -7.06
CA PRO A 13 -4.62 2.24 -6.09
C PRO A 13 -4.47 1.45 -4.78
N LEU A 14 -5.54 0.81 -4.30
CA LEU A 14 -5.47 -0.05 -3.12
C LEU A 14 -4.65 -1.32 -3.38
N LEU A 15 -4.88 -1.98 -4.52
CA LEU A 15 -4.09 -3.15 -4.91
C LEU A 15 -2.61 -2.82 -5.07
N PHE A 16 -2.29 -1.63 -5.61
CA PHE A 16 -0.92 -1.13 -5.70
C PHE A 16 -0.34 -0.83 -4.31
N GLY A 17 -1.12 -0.20 -3.42
CA GLY A 17 -0.72 0.07 -2.04
C GLY A 17 -0.36 -1.20 -1.27
N LEU A 18 -1.14 -2.27 -1.42
CA LEU A 18 -0.91 -3.54 -0.74
C LEU A 18 0.15 -4.42 -1.44
N GLY A 19 0.08 -4.52 -2.77
CA GLY A 19 0.91 -5.44 -3.55
C GLY A 19 2.31 -4.90 -3.88
N PHE A 20 2.49 -3.58 -3.93
CA PHE A 20 3.76 -2.95 -4.29
C PHE A 20 4.28 -2.01 -3.19
N LEU A 21 3.47 -1.06 -2.70
CA LEU A 21 3.95 -0.07 -1.75
C LEU A 21 4.32 -0.71 -0.40
N ALA A 22 3.50 -1.63 0.11
CA ALA A 22 3.75 -2.32 1.36
C ALA A 22 5.08 -3.12 1.38
N PRO A 23 5.37 -4.02 0.43
CA PRO A 23 6.65 -4.71 0.41
C PRO A 23 7.83 -3.76 0.15
N LEU A 24 7.66 -2.71 -0.66
CA LEU A 24 8.70 -1.71 -0.86
C LEU A 24 9.06 -1.00 0.46
N LEU A 25 8.07 -0.58 1.25
CA LEU A 25 8.29 0.04 2.55
C LEU A 25 8.98 -0.90 3.53
N ALA A 26 8.54 -2.16 3.57
CA ALA A 26 9.15 -3.18 4.44
C ALA A 26 10.63 -3.40 4.08
N GLN A 27 10.93 -3.60 2.79
CA GLN A 27 12.31 -3.78 2.31
C GLN A 27 13.16 -2.52 2.53
N THR A 28 12.58 -1.34 2.42
CA THR A 28 13.27 -0.07 2.69
C THR A 28 13.67 0.02 4.17
N LEU A 29 12.76 -0.31 5.09
CA LEU A 29 13.08 -0.35 6.52
C LEU A 29 14.19 -1.34 6.83
N GLU A 30 14.11 -2.56 6.29
CA GLU A 30 15.13 -3.59 6.47
C GLU A 30 16.49 -3.14 5.93
N ARG A 31 16.51 -2.52 4.73
CA ARG A 31 17.73 -2.06 4.08
C ARG A 31 18.38 -0.87 4.79
N LEU A 32 17.57 -0.02 5.41
CA LEU A 32 18.04 1.12 6.22
C LEU A 32 18.35 0.73 7.66
N HIS A 33 18.15 -0.54 8.04
CA HIS A 33 18.25 -1.02 9.42
C HIS A 33 17.38 -0.20 10.40
N TRP A 34 16.23 0.30 9.91
CA TRP A 34 15.28 1.04 10.72
C TRP A 34 14.27 0.08 11.34
N THR A 35 14.00 0.26 12.63
CA THR A 35 12.92 -0.46 13.31
C THR A 35 11.59 0.17 12.92
N ALA A 36 10.61 -0.66 12.57
CA ALA A 36 9.26 -0.16 12.41
C ALA A 36 8.73 0.37 13.76
N PRO A 37 7.95 1.47 13.75
CA PRO A 37 7.36 2.03 14.97
C PRO A 37 6.52 1.00 15.74
N PHE A 38 6.38 1.21 17.05
CA PHE A 38 5.53 0.40 17.93
C PHE A 38 5.90 -1.10 18.01
N GLY A 39 7.13 -1.47 17.65
CA GLY A 39 7.57 -2.86 17.67
C GLY A 39 6.92 -3.73 16.60
N LEU A 40 6.35 -3.12 15.56
CA LEU A 40 5.74 -3.85 14.45
C LEU A 40 6.82 -4.56 13.63
N SER A 41 6.42 -5.62 12.91
CA SER A 41 7.27 -6.15 11.85
C SER A 41 7.26 -5.19 10.64
N PRO A 42 8.35 -5.10 9.86
CA PRO A 42 8.41 -4.23 8.68
C PRO A 42 7.26 -4.44 7.69
N ILE A 43 6.85 -5.69 7.48
CA ILE A 43 5.73 -6.01 6.57
C ILE A 43 4.38 -5.54 7.11
N VAL A 44 4.12 -5.66 8.41
CA VAL A 44 2.86 -5.16 9.00
C VAL A 44 2.82 -3.64 8.90
N PHE A 45 3.93 -2.97 9.19
CA PHE A 45 4.03 -1.52 8.98
C PHE A 45 3.79 -1.13 7.52
N GLY A 46 4.45 -1.81 6.58
CA GLY A 46 4.26 -1.59 5.16
C GLY A 46 2.82 -1.78 4.71
N LEU A 47 2.14 -2.83 5.18
CA LEU A 47 0.73 -3.10 4.88
C LEU A 47 -0.21 -2.04 5.45
N LEU A 48 0.05 -1.53 6.66
CA LEU A 48 -0.73 -0.45 7.25
C LEU A 48 -0.56 0.84 6.44
N VAL A 49 0.68 1.27 6.19
CA VAL A 49 0.95 2.51 5.45
C VAL A 49 0.45 2.39 4.01
N GLY A 50 0.82 1.32 3.30
CA GLY A 50 0.42 1.09 1.91
C GLY A 50 -1.07 0.84 1.74
N GLY A 51 -1.70 0.11 2.66
CA GLY A 51 -3.14 -0.12 2.65
C GLY A 51 -3.93 1.16 2.93
N LEU A 52 -3.56 1.93 3.95
CA LEU A 52 -4.23 3.20 4.27
C LEU A 52 -4.03 4.24 3.16
N TRP A 53 -2.82 4.38 2.63
CA TRP A 53 -2.52 5.33 1.55
C TRP A 53 -3.19 4.92 0.23
N GLY A 54 -3.20 3.62 -0.10
CA GLY A 54 -3.90 3.08 -1.26
C GLY A 54 -5.42 3.19 -1.14
N ALA A 55 -5.98 3.00 0.06
CA ALA A 55 -7.40 3.24 0.32
C ALA A 55 -7.77 4.71 0.17
N PHE A 56 -6.95 5.61 0.73
CA PHE A 56 -7.10 7.06 0.55
C PHE A 56 -7.10 7.44 -0.93
N ALA A 57 -6.14 6.93 -1.70
CA ALA A 57 -6.05 7.19 -3.14
C ALA A 57 -7.23 6.61 -3.93
N THR A 58 -7.75 5.46 -3.52
CA THR A 58 -8.96 4.86 -4.10
C THR A 58 -10.20 5.72 -3.85
N ILE A 59 -10.32 6.34 -2.66
CA ILE A 59 -11.46 7.19 -2.31
C ILE A 59 -11.36 8.58 -2.97
N LYS A 60 -10.17 9.19 -2.97
CA LYS A 60 -9.94 10.54 -3.49
C LYS A 60 -9.68 10.60 -4.99
N GLY A 61 -9.33 9.47 -5.61
CA GLY A 61 -8.91 9.40 -7.01
C GLY A 61 -7.53 10.02 -7.29
N ARG A 62 -6.74 10.30 -6.24
CA ARG A 62 -5.39 10.89 -6.33
C ARG A 62 -4.56 10.50 -5.11
N TRP A 63 -3.25 10.51 -5.27
CA TRP A 63 -2.30 10.14 -4.20
C TRP A 63 -1.83 11.33 -3.34
N LEU A 64 -2.11 12.57 -3.76
CA LEU A 64 -1.74 13.82 -3.09
C LEU A 64 -2.95 14.75 -2.98
#